data_AF-A0A7J5V8W0-F1
#
_entry.id   AF-A0A7J5V8W0-F1
#
_cell.length_a   1.000
_cell.length_b   1.000
_cell.length_c   1.000
_cell.angle_alpha   90.00
_cell.angle_beta   90.00
_cell.angle_gamma   90.00
#
_symmetry.space_group_name_H-M   'P 1'
#
loop_
_entity.id
_entity.type
_entity.pdbx_description
1 polymer ?
#
loop_
_entity_poly.entity_id
_entity_poly.type
_entity_poly.pdbx_seq_one_letter_code
_entity_poly.pdbx_strand_id
1 'polypeptide(L)'
;MQTNQNRFVYLDNIRNFLVYNVVLLHIIMMFAHPISFWWAVIDKEGSSRIYETAVSSMAIYLMPCLLFIAALFIFPSLKKVTPLEYIKNRFLRLYMPVIVFLFCAGDIHYQLLLKRLNSVPPTYLETFLNLWRSFLNIPGIYLTGSEKSLNAVTFNFQHTWFLTFLFFVTLIVVVVSLPFKRKSSEPKEVDGRKIIILQTILLATAIGIFYAATMVYYSMLGITPGPFLIIGKVVSFPNHQVWVLLPLFLFGLYAYRKEWLTRGNIGSWQLWGTMAFVFLALYVLLQYTGCVPAIEEMMKVAEHNRLFDNKMPRPPMSLSTQLTFLGTYLLEPLACIFLLMFFLSFAKRFFNKPNAITTFCSKHSINVYVIHLIPVFILQFTFMNVPITPIMKIVLMTIIVVPACLWLSHRLVYPYPKIAIAFFVALKLAAFAAGFTFYYYALLSLIFISFVGAVYESARFMVAQKDGLKPA
;
A
#
# COMPACT_ATOMS: atom_id res chain seq x y z
N MET A 1 14.59 -28.66 -18.73
CA MET A 1 14.69 -27.56 -17.75
C MET A 1 15.57 -26.47 -18.34
N GLN A 2 14.99 -25.48 -19.02
CA GLN A 2 15.75 -24.31 -19.48
C GLN A 2 16.25 -23.54 -18.26
N THR A 3 17.54 -23.23 -18.25
CA THR A 3 18.25 -22.57 -17.17
C THR A 3 17.57 -21.25 -16.80
N ASN A 4 17.30 -21.11 -15.50
CA ASN A 4 16.65 -20.00 -14.82
C ASN A 4 17.54 -18.74 -14.81
N GLN A 5 18.14 -18.37 -15.95
CA GLN A 5 19.04 -17.24 -16.05
C GLN A 5 18.26 -15.93 -15.86
N ASN A 6 18.58 -15.26 -14.74
CA ASN A 6 18.28 -13.87 -14.40
C ASN A 6 16.95 -13.54 -13.70
N ARG A 7 16.42 -14.42 -12.82
CA ARG A 7 15.45 -13.98 -11.81
C ARG A 7 16.21 -13.31 -10.65
N PHE A 8 16.00 -12.01 -10.42
CA PHE A 8 16.56 -11.30 -9.27
C PHE A 8 15.84 -11.71 -7.99
N VAL A 9 16.34 -12.74 -7.32
CA VAL A 9 15.72 -13.28 -6.11
C VAL A 9 15.57 -12.22 -5.03
N TYR A 10 16.56 -11.34 -4.86
CA TYR A 10 16.47 -10.27 -3.87
C TYR A 10 15.32 -9.28 -4.14
N LEU A 11 14.92 -9.04 -5.40
CA LEU A 11 13.77 -8.18 -5.71
C LEU A 11 12.44 -8.81 -5.28
N ASP A 12 12.33 -10.13 -5.37
CA ASP A 12 11.17 -10.85 -4.83
C ASP A 12 11.12 -10.76 -3.31
N ASN A 13 12.27 -10.85 -2.65
CA ASN A 13 12.38 -10.72 -1.20
C ASN A 13 12.02 -9.30 -0.73
N ILE A 14 12.48 -8.26 -1.43
CA ILE A 14 12.07 -6.88 -1.14
C ILE A 14 10.56 -6.71 -1.36
N ARG A 15 10.01 -7.22 -2.48
CA ARG A 15 8.57 -7.14 -2.74
C ARG A 15 7.76 -7.78 -1.60
N ASN A 16 8.17 -8.95 -1.14
CA ASN A 16 7.54 -9.63 0.00
C ASN A 16 7.60 -8.76 1.25
N PHE A 17 8.79 -8.29 1.61
CA PHE A 17 8.99 -7.40 2.76
C PHE A 17 8.04 -6.19 2.69
N LEU A 18 7.98 -5.49 1.55
CA LEU A 18 7.10 -4.34 1.37
C LEU A 18 5.62 -4.72 1.51
N VAL A 19 5.15 -5.79 0.88
CA VAL A 19 3.74 -6.22 0.96
C VAL A 19 3.35 -6.57 2.40
N TYR A 20 4.19 -7.29 3.15
CA TYR A 20 3.86 -7.62 4.55
C TYR A 20 3.94 -6.41 5.46
N ASN A 21 4.82 -5.44 5.18
CA ASN A 21 4.82 -4.16 5.88
C ASN A 21 3.55 -3.35 5.60
N VAL A 22 2.93 -3.47 4.42
CA VAL A 22 1.61 -2.85 4.16
C VAL A 22 0.53 -3.46 5.06
N VAL A 23 0.55 -4.77 5.28
CA VAL A 23 -0.36 -5.42 6.23
C VAL A 23 -0.14 -4.86 7.64
N LEU A 24 1.12 -4.79 8.09
CA LEU A 24 1.47 -4.23 9.39
C LEU A 24 1.04 -2.77 9.50
N LEU A 25 1.29 -1.94 8.49
CA LEU A 25 0.84 -0.54 8.44
C LEU A 25 -0.65 -0.44 8.76
N HIS A 26 -1.49 -1.20 8.04
CA HIS A 26 -2.93 -1.18 8.26
C HIS A 26 -3.36 -1.68 9.64
N ILE A 27 -2.61 -2.60 10.25
CA ILE A 27 -2.83 -3.04 11.63
C ILE A 27 -2.56 -1.89 12.60
N ILE A 28 -1.44 -1.16 12.47
CA ILE A 28 -1.11 -0.10 13.45
C ILE A 28 -1.97 1.16 13.26
N MET A 29 -2.62 1.35 12.11
CA MET A 29 -3.47 2.52 11.84
C MET A 29 -4.58 2.73 12.89
N MET A 30 -5.10 1.68 13.54
CA MET A 30 -6.09 1.84 14.62
C MET A 30 -5.53 2.53 15.88
N PHE A 31 -4.21 2.54 16.06
CA PHE A 31 -3.50 3.13 17.20
C PHE A 31 -2.78 4.45 16.85
N ALA A 32 -3.02 4.98 15.65
CA ALA A 32 -2.37 6.20 15.15
C ALA A 32 -3.33 7.41 15.17
N HIS A 33 -4.18 7.52 16.20
CA HIS A 33 -5.02 8.70 16.42
C HIS A 33 -4.19 9.85 17.01
N PRO A 34 -4.32 11.10 16.51
CA PRO A 34 -5.38 11.60 15.63
C PRO A 34 -5.09 11.54 14.13
N ILE A 35 -3.87 11.19 13.71
CA ILE A 35 -3.47 11.19 12.28
C ILE A 35 -4.38 10.28 11.43
N SER A 36 -4.85 9.18 12.01
CA SER A 36 -5.73 8.21 11.36
C SER A 36 -7.20 8.32 11.83
N PHE A 37 -7.70 9.49 12.23
CA PHE A 37 -9.09 9.69 12.72
C PHE A 37 -10.19 9.15 11.76
N TRP A 38 -9.90 9.12 10.46
CA TRP A 38 -10.79 8.64 9.40
C TRP A 38 -10.78 7.11 9.25
N TRP A 39 -9.88 6.39 9.92
CA TRP A 39 -9.82 4.93 9.87
C TRP A 39 -11.09 4.32 10.47
N ALA A 40 -11.53 3.13 10.02
CA ALA A 40 -12.82 2.58 10.45
C ALA A 40 -12.87 2.20 11.94
N VAL A 41 -11.76 1.66 12.46
CA VAL A 41 -11.62 1.20 13.84
C VAL A 41 -10.51 2.00 14.50
N ILE A 42 -10.78 2.67 15.61
CA ILE A 42 -9.76 3.44 16.35
C ILE A 42 -9.82 3.06 17.82
N ASP A 43 -8.66 2.76 18.37
CA ASP A 43 -8.43 2.59 19.81
C ASP A 43 -7.76 3.87 20.32
N LYS A 44 -8.58 4.84 20.77
CA LYS A 44 -8.09 6.16 21.20
C LYS A 44 -7.21 6.03 22.44
N GLU A 45 -7.55 5.14 23.37
CA GLU A 45 -6.81 4.91 24.62
C GLU A 45 -5.46 4.21 24.36
N GLY A 46 -5.44 3.25 23.43
CA GLY A 46 -4.22 2.56 23.01
C GLY A 46 -3.34 3.34 22.04
N SER A 47 -3.80 4.50 21.57
CA SER A 47 -3.05 5.31 20.60
C SER A 47 -1.84 6.00 21.22
N SER A 48 -0.78 6.16 20.43
CA SER A 48 0.43 6.82 20.92
C SER A 48 1.28 7.36 19.75
N ARG A 49 2.21 8.27 20.09
CA ARG A 49 3.12 8.88 19.11
C ARG A 49 3.98 7.86 18.38
N ILE A 50 4.40 6.76 19.01
CA ILE A 50 5.24 5.77 18.31
C ILE A 50 4.48 5.11 17.13
N TYR A 51 3.18 4.91 17.25
CA TYR A 51 2.36 4.35 16.16
C TYR A 51 2.12 5.38 15.06
N GLU A 52 1.92 6.65 15.40
CA GLU A 52 1.91 7.75 14.44
C GLU A 52 3.22 7.81 13.65
N THR A 53 4.38 7.74 14.33
CA THR A 53 5.70 7.72 13.69
C THR A 53 5.81 6.54 12.72
N ALA A 54 5.37 5.36 13.17
CA ALA A 54 5.45 4.15 12.37
C ALA A 54 4.61 4.28 11.09
N VAL A 55 3.36 4.73 11.20
CA VAL A 55 2.48 4.95 10.03
C VAL A 55 3.09 5.93 9.05
N SER A 56 3.52 7.11 9.53
CA SER A 56 4.12 8.13 8.67
C SER A 56 5.40 7.64 8.00
N SER A 57 6.31 7.02 8.75
CA SER A 57 7.59 6.52 8.23
C SER A 57 7.40 5.40 7.20
N MET A 58 6.46 4.48 7.44
CA MET A 58 6.13 3.39 6.52
C MET A 58 5.49 3.92 5.24
N ALA A 59 4.62 4.94 5.32
CA ALA A 59 3.98 5.54 4.16
C ALA A 59 4.97 6.13 3.14
N ILE A 60 6.14 6.62 3.60
CA ILE A 60 7.18 7.22 2.75
C ILE A 60 7.66 6.25 1.66
N TYR A 61 7.91 4.99 2.02
CA TYR A 61 8.64 4.07 1.13
C TYR A 61 7.79 2.94 0.54
N LEU A 62 6.69 2.52 1.18
CA LEU A 62 6.00 1.28 0.81
C LEU A 62 5.49 1.29 -0.64
N MET A 63 4.65 2.26 -1.00
CA MET A 63 4.05 2.34 -2.33
C MET A 63 5.08 2.74 -3.41
N PRO A 64 5.92 3.78 -3.21
CA PRO A 64 6.90 4.17 -4.22
C PRO A 64 7.93 3.06 -4.52
N CYS A 65 8.40 2.32 -3.51
CA CYS A 65 9.33 1.20 -3.74
C CYS A 65 8.67 0.06 -4.53
N LEU A 66 7.40 -0.26 -4.24
CA LEU A 66 6.67 -1.28 -5.00
C LEU A 66 6.48 -0.88 -6.46
N LEU A 67 6.20 0.41 -6.75
CA LEU A 67 6.13 0.93 -8.12
C LEU A 67 7.46 0.82 -8.85
N PHE A 68 8.55 1.24 -8.21
CA PHE A 68 9.90 1.12 -8.78
C PHE A 68 10.19 -0.34 -9.16
N ILE A 69 9.93 -1.28 -8.25
CA ILE A 69 10.16 -2.71 -8.50
C ILE A 69 9.26 -3.21 -9.64
N ALA A 70 7.99 -2.81 -9.68
CA ALA A 70 7.08 -3.22 -10.74
C ALA A 70 7.54 -2.74 -12.12
N ALA A 71 8.06 -1.50 -12.20
CA ALA A 71 8.58 -0.90 -13.43
C ALA A 71 9.74 -1.70 -14.04
N LEU A 72 10.65 -2.23 -13.22
CA LEU A 72 11.80 -3.04 -13.67
C LEU A 72 11.38 -4.24 -14.54
N PHE A 73 10.18 -4.78 -14.31
CA PHE A 73 9.70 -5.98 -14.99
C PHE A 73 8.83 -5.70 -16.22
N ILE A 74 8.51 -4.44 -16.54
CA ILE A 74 7.62 -4.10 -17.67
C ILE A 74 8.26 -4.47 -19.00
N PHE A 75 9.42 -3.91 -19.31
CA PHE A 75 10.09 -4.17 -20.59
C PHE A 75 10.54 -5.62 -20.80
N PRO A 76 11.08 -6.36 -19.81
CA PRO A 76 11.32 -7.79 -19.93
C PRO A 76 10.07 -8.59 -20.28
N SER A 77 8.93 -8.24 -19.68
CA SER A 77 7.68 -8.95 -19.91
C SER A 77 7.13 -8.65 -21.31
N LEU A 78 7.20 -7.39 -21.75
CA LEU A 78 6.86 -6.98 -23.12
C LEU A 78 7.80 -7.56 -24.20
N LYS A 79 8.95 -8.13 -23.83
CA LYS A 79 9.81 -8.87 -24.78
C LYS A 79 9.26 -10.27 -25.09
N LYS A 80 8.46 -10.85 -24.18
CA LYS A 80 8.03 -12.25 -24.23
C LYS A 80 6.66 -12.45 -24.86
N VAL A 81 5.80 -11.43 -24.84
CA VAL A 81 4.40 -11.49 -25.28
C VAL A 81 4.02 -10.24 -26.07
N THR A 82 2.91 -10.30 -26.81
CA THR A 82 2.39 -9.12 -27.53
C THR A 82 1.91 -8.04 -26.55
N PRO A 83 1.88 -6.75 -26.93
CA PRO A 83 1.36 -5.67 -26.08
C PRO A 83 -0.07 -5.93 -25.59
N LEU A 84 -0.95 -6.44 -26.45
CA LEU A 84 -2.34 -6.74 -26.09
C LEU A 84 -2.43 -7.90 -25.09
N GLU A 85 -1.69 -8.97 -25.31
CA GLU A 85 -1.61 -10.10 -24.38
C GLU A 85 -1.02 -9.68 -23.04
N TYR A 86 0.00 -8.82 -23.05
CA TYR A 86 0.57 -8.23 -21.84
C TYR A 86 -0.47 -7.44 -21.05
N ILE A 87 -1.23 -6.55 -21.71
CA ILE A 87 -2.29 -5.75 -21.07
C ILE A 87 -3.38 -6.68 -20.51
N LYS A 88 -3.84 -7.68 -21.28
CA LYS A 88 -4.83 -8.68 -20.84
C LYS A 88 -4.34 -9.39 -19.56
N ASN A 89 -3.11 -9.89 -19.56
CA ASN A 89 -2.52 -10.58 -18.42
C ASN A 89 -2.38 -9.64 -17.20
N ARG A 90 -2.06 -8.36 -17.42
CA ARG A 90 -2.01 -7.36 -16.35
C ARG A 90 -3.39 -7.00 -15.82
N PHE A 91 -4.39 -6.86 -16.67
CA PHE A 91 -5.78 -6.59 -16.28
C PHE A 91 -6.31 -7.70 -15.38
N LEU A 92 -6.15 -8.97 -15.80
CA LEU A 92 -6.59 -10.14 -15.02
C LEU A 92 -5.88 -10.26 -13.68
N ARG A 93 -4.62 -9.80 -13.59
CA ARG A 93 -3.80 -9.92 -12.37
C ARG A 93 -3.94 -8.74 -11.41
N LEU A 94 -4.16 -7.53 -11.92
CA LEU A 94 -4.14 -6.30 -11.12
C LEU A 94 -5.53 -5.70 -10.95
N TYR A 95 -6.31 -5.59 -12.03
CA TYR A 95 -7.57 -4.84 -12.03
C TYR A 95 -8.78 -5.72 -11.72
N MET A 96 -8.85 -6.94 -12.27
CA MET A 96 -9.93 -7.88 -11.95
C MET A 96 -10.06 -8.16 -10.45
N PRO A 97 -8.98 -8.40 -9.68
CA PRO A 97 -9.09 -8.58 -8.23
C PRO A 97 -9.62 -7.34 -7.49
N VAL A 98 -9.35 -6.13 -8.00
CA VAL A 98 -9.89 -4.89 -7.44
C VAL A 98 -11.41 -4.87 -7.56
N ILE A 99 -11.95 -5.20 -8.75
CA ILE A 99 -13.41 -5.23 -8.98
C ILE A 99 -14.09 -6.20 -8.00
N VAL A 100 -13.53 -7.41 -7.88
CA VAL A 100 -14.06 -8.43 -6.95
C VAL A 100 -13.98 -7.95 -5.51
N PHE A 101 -12.85 -7.36 -5.10
CA PHE A 101 -12.68 -6.82 -3.76
C PHE A 101 -13.70 -5.72 -3.45
N LEU A 102 -13.86 -4.74 -4.35
CA LEU A 102 -14.79 -3.63 -4.15
C LEU A 102 -16.23 -4.12 -3.96
N PHE A 103 -16.64 -5.13 -4.74
CA PHE A 103 -17.96 -5.73 -4.58
C PHE A 103 -18.11 -6.51 -3.28
N CYS A 104 -17.14 -7.37 -2.93
CA CYS A 104 -17.29 -8.28 -1.79
C CYS A 104 -17.00 -7.59 -0.44
N ALA A 105 -16.11 -6.61 -0.41
CA ALA A 105 -15.54 -6.08 0.82
C ALA A 105 -15.32 -4.56 0.84
N GLY A 106 -15.57 -3.83 -0.27
CA GLY A 106 -15.34 -2.38 -0.34
C GLY A 106 -16.15 -1.56 0.66
N ASP A 107 -17.29 -2.09 1.12
CA ASP A 107 -18.20 -1.45 2.07
C ASP A 107 -17.92 -1.81 3.55
N ILE A 108 -17.06 -2.79 3.84
CA ILE A 108 -16.73 -3.20 5.22
C ILE A 108 -16.15 -2.03 6.01
N HIS A 109 -15.24 -1.26 5.40
CA HIS A 109 -14.65 -0.06 6.00
C HIS A 109 -15.75 0.92 6.46
N TYR A 110 -16.66 1.27 5.56
CA TYR A 110 -17.73 2.24 5.85
C TYR A 110 -18.74 1.69 6.86
N GLN A 111 -19.08 0.40 6.81
CA GLN A 111 -19.98 -0.18 7.79
C GLN A 111 -19.43 -0.10 9.21
N LEU A 112 -18.13 -0.38 9.39
CA LEU A 112 -17.46 -0.29 10.68
C LEU A 112 -17.26 1.18 11.11
N LEU A 113 -16.90 2.06 10.17
CA LEU A 113 -16.79 3.49 10.42
C LEU A 113 -18.12 4.08 10.90
N LEU A 114 -19.23 3.79 10.23
CA LEU A 114 -20.55 4.29 10.59
C LEU A 114 -21.06 3.69 11.91
N LYS A 115 -20.74 2.42 12.19
CA LYS A 115 -21.01 1.81 13.50
C LYS A 115 -20.27 2.51 14.64
N ARG A 116 -19.07 3.03 14.38
CA ARG A 116 -18.29 3.79 15.35
C ARG A 116 -18.86 5.21 15.56
N LEU A 117 -19.31 5.86 14.48
CA LEU A 117 -19.68 7.27 14.51
C LEU A 117 -21.15 7.52 14.86
N ASN A 118 -22.05 6.61 14.51
CA ASN A 118 -23.50 6.80 14.66
C ASN A 118 -24.06 5.86 15.72
N SER A 119 -24.95 6.39 16.59
CA SER A 119 -25.68 5.59 17.57
C SER A 119 -26.58 4.54 16.91
N VAL A 120 -27.16 4.87 15.75
CA VAL A 120 -27.96 3.97 14.92
C VAL A 120 -27.37 3.96 13.50
N PRO A 121 -26.44 3.04 13.20
CA PRO A 121 -25.86 2.95 11.87
C PRO A 121 -26.89 2.42 10.85
N PRO A 122 -26.76 2.79 9.56
CA PRO A 122 -27.62 2.24 8.51
C PRO A 122 -27.48 0.72 8.41
N THR A 123 -28.48 0.10 7.78
CA THR A 123 -28.44 -1.34 7.51
C THR A 123 -27.29 -1.68 6.57
N TYR A 124 -26.83 -2.94 6.60
CA TYR A 124 -25.71 -3.35 5.78
C TYR A 124 -25.96 -3.20 4.28
N LEU A 125 -27.17 -3.57 3.84
CA LEU A 125 -27.59 -3.40 2.46
C LEU A 125 -27.61 -1.92 2.06
N GLU A 126 -28.07 -1.04 2.95
CA GLU A 126 -28.09 0.40 2.69
C GLU A 126 -26.68 0.98 2.56
N THR A 127 -25.74 0.61 3.44
CA THR A 127 -24.33 1.02 3.30
C THR A 127 -23.75 0.59 1.96
N PHE A 128 -24.00 -0.66 1.54
CA PHE A 128 -23.57 -1.16 0.24
C PHE A 128 -24.19 -0.39 -0.92
N LEU A 129 -25.50 -0.16 -0.91
CA LEU A 129 -26.19 0.58 -1.96
C LEU A 129 -25.70 2.03 -2.02
N ASN A 130 -25.44 2.66 -0.88
CA ASN A 130 -24.91 4.03 -0.83
C ASN A 130 -23.48 4.11 -1.38
N LEU A 131 -22.65 3.09 -1.17
CA LEU A 131 -21.33 3.00 -1.80
C LEU A 131 -21.42 3.00 -3.33
N TRP A 132 -22.31 2.19 -3.90
CA TRP A 132 -22.48 2.12 -5.35
C TRP A 132 -23.22 3.32 -5.94
N ARG A 133 -24.18 3.91 -5.22
CA ARG A 133 -24.79 5.19 -5.60
C ARG A 133 -23.73 6.30 -5.65
N SER A 134 -22.83 6.34 -4.67
CA SER A 134 -21.69 7.26 -4.68
C SER A 134 -20.83 7.05 -5.93
N PHE A 135 -20.47 5.79 -6.27
CA PHE A 135 -19.73 5.48 -7.51
C PHE A 135 -20.42 5.99 -8.77
N LEU A 136 -21.74 5.81 -8.89
CA LEU A 136 -22.51 6.26 -10.05
C LEU A 136 -22.56 7.80 -10.14
N ASN A 137 -22.62 8.48 -8.99
CA ASN A 137 -22.73 9.94 -8.90
C ASN A 137 -21.38 10.68 -8.95
N ILE A 138 -20.26 9.99 -8.79
CA ILE A 138 -18.92 10.61 -8.88
C ILE A 138 -18.71 11.21 -10.29
N PRO A 139 -18.24 12.47 -10.41
CA PRO A 139 -17.88 13.05 -11.70
C PRO A 139 -16.63 12.38 -12.30
N GLY A 140 -16.35 12.64 -13.58
CA GLY A 140 -15.20 12.03 -14.28
C GLY A 140 -13.84 12.34 -13.63
N ILE A 141 -13.69 13.49 -12.99
CA ILE A 141 -12.53 13.83 -12.15
C ILE A 141 -13.06 14.24 -10.79
N TYR A 142 -12.62 13.54 -9.74
CA TYR A 142 -13.14 13.74 -8.40
C TYR A 142 -12.01 13.76 -7.37
N LEU A 143 -12.00 14.80 -6.54
CA LEU A 143 -11.09 14.93 -5.42
C LEU A 143 -11.84 14.51 -4.14
N THR A 144 -11.48 13.36 -3.58
CA THR A 144 -12.05 12.84 -2.32
C THR A 144 -11.76 13.81 -1.17
N GLY A 145 -12.51 13.73 -0.07
CA GLY A 145 -12.36 14.72 1.00
C GLY A 145 -12.97 16.09 0.70
N SER A 146 -13.59 16.28 -0.47
CA SER A 146 -14.68 17.25 -0.70
C SER A 146 -15.97 16.90 0.06
N GLU A 147 -15.95 15.74 0.72
CA GLU A 147 -17.06 15.18 1.46
C GLU A 147 -17.35 16.03 2.69
N LYS A 148 -18.62 16.43 2.82
CA LYS A 148 -19.05 17.32 3.89
C LYS A 148 -19.04 16.64 5.27
N SER A 149 -19.05 15.31 5.34
CA SER A 149 -19.16 14.55 6.60
C SER A 149 -18.53 13.16 6.56
N LEU A 150 -17.98 12.71 7.70
CA LEU A 150 -17.54 11.32 7.92
C LEU A 150 -18.71 10.32 8.00
N ASN A 151 -19.95 10.81 8.18
CA ASN A 151 -21.15 10.00 8.26
C ASN A 151 -21.72 9.64 6.87
N ALA A 152 -21.12 10.15 5.80
CA ALA A 152 -21.50 9.80 4.43
C ALA A 152 -20.69 8.60 3.93
N VAL A 153 -21.36 7.69 3.22
CA VAL A 153 -20.68 6.63 2.46
C VAL A 153 -20.23 7.21 1.13
N THR A 154 -18.95 7.08 0.84
CA THR A 154 -18.37 7.54 -0.41
C THR A 154 -17.57 6.47 -1.08
N PHE A 155 -17.54 6.50 -2.42
CA PHE A 155 -16.78 5.52 -3.14
C PHE A 155 -15.30 5.91 -3.17
N ASN A 156 -14.47 4.99 -2.71
CA ASN A 156 -13.03 5.05 -2.87
C ASN A 156 -12.50 3.63 -3.19
N PHE A 157 -11.27 3.54 -3.68
CA PHE A 157 -10.65 2.25 -4.00
C PHE A 157 -10.06 1.53 -2.78
N GLN A 158 -10.24 2.06 -1.57
CA GLN A 158 -9.63 1.60 -0.33
C GLN A 158 -8.13 1.33 -0.54
N HIS A 159 -7.55 0.29 0.08
CA HIS A 159 -6.15 -0.09 -0.12
C HIS A 159 -5.83 -0.59 -1.54
N THR A 160 -6.82 -0.88 -2.38
CA THR A 160 -6.60 -1.40 -3.73
C THR A 160 -6.25 -0.32 -4.76
N TRP A 161 -6.26 0.97 -4.36
CA TRP A 161 -5.88 2.12 -5.21
C TRP A 161 -4.53 1.91 -5.91
N PHE A 162 -3.55 1.31 -5.22
CA PHE A 162 -2.23 1.04 -5.76
C PHE A 162 -2.27 0.14 -6.99
N LEU A 163 -3.15 -0.88 -7.01
CA LEU A 163 -3.24 -1.82 -8.12
C LEU A 163 -3.87 -1.17 -9.35
N THR A 164 -4.87 -0.30 -9.17
CA THR A 164 -5.45 0.46 -10.27
C THR A 164 -4.44 1.46 -10.81
N PHE A 165 -3.78 2.22 -9.94
CA PHE A 165 -2.71 3.13 -10.33
C PHE A 165 -1.60 2.40 -11.12
N LEU A 166 -1.07 1.30 -10.59
CA LEU A 166 -0.04 0.49 -11.24
C LEU A 166 -0.48 -0.03 -12.62
N PHE A 167 -1.74 -0.47 -12.74
CA PHE A 167 -2.30 -0.93 -14.02
C PHE A 167 -2.31 0.21 -15.06
N PHE A 168 -2.81 1.39 -14.69
CA PHE A 168 -2.93 2.52 -15.61
C PHE A 168 -1.58 3.12 -16.00
N VAL A 169 -0.63 3.29 -15.08
CA VAL A 169 0.73 3.75 -15.45
C VAL A 169 1.44 2.73 -16.34
N THR A 170 1.20 1.43 -16.12
CA THR A 170 1.72 0.38 -17.01
C THR A 170 1.07 0.46 -18.39
N LEU A 171 -0.24 0.69 -18.47
CA LEU A 171 -0.96 0.86 -19.73
C LEU A 171 -0.41 2.04 -20.53
N ILE A 172 -0.18 3.18 -19.89
CA ILE A 172 0.44 4.37 -20.51
C ILE A 172 1.80 4.01 -21.10
N VAL A 173 2.67 3.34 -20.34
CA VAL A 173 3.99 2.91 -20.85
C VAL A 173 3.87 2.01 -22.06
N VAL A 174 2.94 1.05 -22.05
CA VAL A 174 2.72 0.14 -23.17
C VAL A 174 2.30 0.94 -24.41
N VAL A 175 1.29 1.79 -24.30
CA VAL A 175 0.77 2.62 -25.40
C VAL A 175 1.86 3.54 -25.95
N VAL A 176 2.55 4.28 -25.07
CA VAL A 176 3.66 5.17 -25.46
C VAL A 176 4.81 4.41 -26.10
N SER A 177 5.02 3.13 -25.76
CA SER A 177 6.09 2.30 -26.35
C SER A 177 5.76 1.73 -27.73
N LEU A 178 4.50 1.72 -28.16
CA LEU A 178 4.07 1.19 -29.47
C LEU A 178 4.72 1.88 -30.68
N PRO A 179 4.78 3.22 -30.78
CA PRO A 179 5.40 3.90 -31.92
C PRO A 179 6.91 3.68 -31.99
N PHE A 180 7.58 3.46 -30.87
CA PHE A 180 9.03 3.26 -30.80
C PHE A 180 9.42 1.79 -31.05
N LYS A 181 8.94 1.21 -32.16
CA LYS A 181 9.26 -0.18 -32.58
C LYS A 181 10.77 -0.41 -32.45
N ARG A 182 11.13 -1.42 -31.65
CA ARG A 182 12.50 -1.81 -31.25
C ARG A 182 13.47 -1.81 -32.44
N LYS A 183 14.21 -0.73 -32.64
CA LYS A 183 15.62 -0.89 -33.03
C LYS A 183 16.31 -1.47 -31.79
N SER A 184 16.91 -2.65 -31.90
CA SER A 184 17.79 -3.15 -30.86
C SER A 184 18.90 -2.12 -30.71
N SER A 185 18.80 -1.29 -29.68
CA SER A 185 19.89 -0.40 -29.32
C SER A 185 21.06 -1.29 -28.97
N GLU A 186 22.24 -0.96 -29.48
CA GLU A 186 23.46 -1.58 -28.99
C GLU A 186 23.52 -1.49 -27.46
N PRO A 187 24.05 -2.52 -26.77
CA PRO A 187 24.17 -2.51 -25.33
C PRO A 187 24.97 -1.27 -24.91
N LYS A 188 24.32 -0.33 -24.22
CA LYS A 188 25.00 0.85 -23.69
C LYS A 188 26.02 0.42 -22.63
N GLU A 189 27.15 1.13 -22.59
CA GLU A 189 28.11 0.98 -21.50
C GLU A 189 27.42 1.18 -20.15
N VAL A 190 27.79 0.32 -19.20
CA VAL A 190 27.22 0.33 -17.85
C VAL A 190 27.82 1.49 -17.10
N ASP A 191 26.96 2.36 -16.56
CA ASP A 191 27.42 3.52 -15.80
C ASP A 191 28.26 3.06 -14.59
N GLY A 192 29.41 3.72 -14.36
CA GLY A 192 30.27 3.42 -13.22
C GLY A 192 29.58 3.71 -11.87
N ARG A 193 30.03 3.04 -10.80
CA ARG A 193 29.47 3.20 -9.44
C ARG A 193 29.28 4.66 -9.00
N LYS A 194 30.29 5.51 -9.22
CA LYS A 194 30.25 6.93 -8.83
C LYS A 194 29.15 7.69 -9.57
N ILE A 195 28.95 7.39 -10.85
CA ILE A 195 27.92 8.00 -11.70
C ILE A 195 26.54 7.59 -11.22
N ILE A 196 26.32 6.30 -10.93
CA ILE A 196 25.03 5.80 -10.42
C ILE A 196 24.68 6.49 -9.09
N ILE A 197 25.63 6.56 -8.15
CA ILE A 197 25.42 7.23 -6.84
C ILE A 197 25.08 8.70 -7.05
N LEU A 198 25.87 9.42 -7.86
CA LEU A 198 25.66 10.84 -8.12
C LEU A 198 24.30 11.10 -8.76
N GLN A 199 23.93 10.35 -9.80
CA GLN A 199 22.64 10.51 -10.48
C GLN A 199 21.47 10.18 -9.57
N THR A 200 21.61 9.20 -8.67
CA THR A 200 20.56 8.87 -7.70
C THR A 200 20.38 9.99 -6.67
N ILE A 201 21.47 10.59 -6.18
CA ILE A 201 21.42 11.74 -5.26
C ILE A 201 20.79 12.96 -5.96
N LEU A 202 21.25 13.28 -7.18
CA LEU A 202 20.70 14.40 -7.96
C LEU A 202 19.21 14.21 -8.25
N LEU A 203 18.79 13.00 -8.62
CA LEU A 203 17.38 12.68 -8.82
C LEU A 203 16.58 12.87 -7.53
N ALA A 204 17.08 12.37 -6.40
CA ALA A 204 16.40 12.48 -5.11
C ALA A 204 16.23 13.94 -4.67
N THR A 205 17.29 14.75 -4.82
CA THR A 205 17.24 16.19 -4.54
C THR A 205 16.28 16.92 -5.47
N ALA A 206 16.31 16.62 -6.78
CA ALA A 206 15.41 17.25 -7.76
C ALA A 206 13.93 16.94 -7.47
N ILE A 207 13.60 15.69 -7.14
CA ILE A 207 12.24 15.30 -6.76
C ILE A 207 11.85 15.97 -5.44
N GLY A 208 12.75 16.05 -4.46
CA GLY A 208 12.52 16.74 -3.19
C GLY A 208 12.15 18.22 -3.39
N ILE A 209 12.94 18.96 -4.17
CA ILE A 209 12.69 20.38 -4.47
C ILE A 209 11.36 20.54 -5.22
N PHE A 210 11.12 19.73 -6.26
CA PHE A 210 9.90 19.80 -7.06
C PHE A 210 8.65 19.47 -6.24
N TYR A 211 8.73 18.47 -5.37
CA TYR A 211 7.64 18.09 -4.47
C TYR A 211 7.34 19.20 -3.46
N ALA A 212 8.36 19.75 -2.82
CA ALA A 212 8.21 20.87 -1.89
C ALA A 212 7.57 22.10 -2.57
N ALA A 213 8.05 22.48 -3.76
CA ALA A 213 7.47 23.58 -4.53
C ALA A 213 5.99 23.33 -4.88
N THR A 214 5.65 22.09 -5.24
CA THR A 214 4.26 21.70 -5.55
C THR A 214 3.36 21.75 -4.32
N MET A 215 3.85 21.32 -3.15
CA MET A 215 3.09 21.41 -1.89
C MET A 215 2.87 22.87 -1.44
N VAL A 216 3.86 23.75 -1.67
CA VAL A 216 3.70 25.20 -1.46
C VAL A 216 2.64 25.75 -2.41
N TYR A 217 2.69 25.40 -3.68
CA TYR A 217 1.70 25.81 -4.68
C TYR A 217 0.29 25.33 -4.32
N TYR A 218 0.13 24.08 -3.88
CA TYR A 218 -1.15 23.56 -3.39
C TYR A 218 -1.66 24.35 -2.19
N SER A 219 -0.77 24.67 -1.25
CA SER A 219 -1.12 25.47 -0.08
C SER A 219 -1.58 26.88 -0.47
N MET A 220 -0.93 27.52 -1.45
CA MET A 220 -1.33 28.82 -1.99
C MET A 220 -2.71 28.79 -2.66
N LEU A 221 -3.06 27.68 -3.31
CA LEU A 221 -4.38 27.48 -3.91
C LEU A 221 -5.44 26.99 -2.92
N GLY A 222 -5.09 26.80 -1.64
CA GLY A 222 -6.01 26.23 -0.64
C GLY A 222 -6.34 24.75 -0.88
N ILE A 223 -5.58 24.06 -1.73
CA ILE A 223 -5.75 22.64 -2.00
C ILE A 223 -5.11 21.85 -0.84
N THR A 224 -5.92 21.08 -0.13
CA THR A 224 -5.38 20.20 0.90
C THR A 224 -4.62 19.03 0.24
N PRO A 225 -3.47 18.59 0.80
CA PRO A 225 -2.70 17.49 0.22
C PRO A 225 -3.31 16.10 0.48
N GLY A 226 -4.16 15.96 1.50
CA GLY A 226 -4.74 14.68 1.94
C GLY A 226 -5.73 13.95 1.00
N PRO A 227 -6.53 14.64 0.18
CA PRO A 227 -7.40 14.02 -0.82
C PRO A 227 -6.74 13.02 -1.77
N PHE A 228 -7.47 11.95 -2.05
CA PHE A 228 -7.27 11.11 -3.23
C PHE A 228 -7.91 11.75 -4.45
N LEU A 229 -7.20 11.71 -5.57
CA LEU A 229 -7.74 12.01 -6.88
C LEU A 229 -8.28 10.72 -7.50
N ILE A 230 -9.50 10.77 -8.04
CA ILE A 230 -10.14 9.70 -8.81
C ILE A 230 -10.34 10.20 -10.23
N ILE A 231 -9.85 9.46 -11.23
CA ILE A 231 -9.97 9.80 -12.64
C ILE A 231 -10.74 8.68 -13.37
N GLY A 232 -11.76 9.08 -14.12
CA GLY A 232 -12.58 8.20 -14.95
C GLY A 232 -13.30 7.09 -14.18
N LYS A 233 -13.43 7.22 -12.85
CA LYS A 233 -13.93 6.16 -11.95
C LYS A 233 -13.12 4.86 -12.00
N VAL A 234 -11.92 4.88 -12.55
CA VAL A 234 -11.11 3.68 -12.81
C VAL A 234 -9.76 3.70 -12.11
N VAL A 235 -9.21 4.88 -11.86
CA VAL A 235 -7.91 5.03 -11.18
C VAL A 235 -8.06 5.98 -10.00
N SER A 236 -7.41 5.63 -8.90
CA SER A 236 -7.33 6.48 -7.72
C SER A 236 -5.91 6.47 -7.15
N PHE A 237 -5.47 7.62 -6.64
CA PHE A 237 -4.19 7.75 -5.95
C PHE A 237 -4.20 8.98 -5.03
N PRO A 238 -3.39 9.00 -3.97
CA PRO A 238 -3.22 10.19 -3.14
C PRO A 238 -2.64 11.34 -3.97
N ASN A 239 -3.31 12.50 -3.98
CA ASN A 239 -2.98 13.60 -4.89
C ASN A 239 -1.55 14.12 -4.66
N HIS A 240 -1.12 14.25 -3.40
CA HIS A 240 0.26 14.68 -3.10
C HIS A 240 1.29 13.63 -3.53
N GLN A 241 1.04 12.34 -3.34
CA GLN A 241 2.06 11.30 -3.58
C GLN A 241 2.36 11.07 -5.05
N VAL A 242 1.49 11.49 -5.99
CA VAL A 242 1.71 11.26 -7.43
C VAL A 242 3.06 11.82 -7.91
N TRP A 243 3.49 12.91 -7.31
CA TRP A 243 4.74 13.62 -7.58
C TRP A 243 5.99 12.87 -7.12
N VAL A 244 5.84 11.83 -6.31
CA VAL A 244 6.91 10.90 -5.91
C VAL A 244 6.74 9.56 -6.62
N LEU A 245 5.50 9.06 -6.69
CA LEU A 245 5.15 7.78 -7.29
C LEU A 245 5.53 7.70 -8.78
N LEU A 246 5.19 8.71 -9.58
CA LEU A 246 5.49 8.72 -11.01
C LEU A 246 7.00 8.81 -11.30
N PRO A 247 7.76 9.74 -10.71
CA PRO A 247 9.21 9.77 -10.90
C PRO A 247 9.92 8.48 -10.47
N LEU A 248 9.53 7.86 -9.35
CA LEU A 248 10.13 6.57 -8.95
C LEU A 248 9.78 5.43 -9.91
N PHE A 249 8.56 5.40 -10.43
CA PHE A 249 8.18 4.44 -11.45
C PHE A 249 9.02 4.62 -12.74
N LEU A 250 9.19 5.86 -13.21
CA LEU A 250 10.06 6.19 -14.34
C LEU A 250 11.53 5.87 -14.07
N PHE A 251 11.99 6.11 -12.84
CA PHE A 251 13.33 5.75 -12.40
C PHE A 251 13.56 4.23 -12.46
N GLY A 252 12.55 3.43 -12.13
CA GLY A 252 12.62 1.97 -12.32
C GLY A 252 12.76 1.57 -13.79
N LEU A 253 12.01 2.21 -14.70
CA LEU A 253 12.18 1.99 -16.14
C LEU A 253 13.58 2.37 -16.64
N TYR A 254 14.10 3.51 -16.13
CA TYR A 254 15.43 4.01 -16.46
C TYR A 254 16.54 3.07 -15.95
N ALA A 255 16.49 2.67 -14.67
CA ALA A 255 17.45 1.76 -14.05
C ALA A 255 17.48 0.39 -14.75
N TYR A 256 16.32 -0.10 -15.22
CA TYR A 256 16.28 -1.31 -16.05
C TYR A 256 16.98 -1.10 -17.40
N ARG A 257 16.69 0.00 -18.11
CA ARG A 257 17.32 0.30 -19.42
C ARG A 257 18.83 0.46 -19.34
N LYS A 258 19.33 0.95 -18.20
CA LYS A 258 20.76 1.13 -17.93
C LYS A 258 21.44 -0.08 -17.31
N GLU A 259 20.72 -1.18 -17.08
CA GLU A 259 21.27 -2.41 -16.50
C GLU A 259 21.95 -2.20 -15.14
N TRP A 260 21.49 -1.20 -14.38
CA TRP A 260 22.09 -0.81 -13.09
C TRP A 260 22.05 -1.93 -12.05
N LEU A 261 21.00 -2.76 -12.09
CA LEU A 261 20.81 -3.83 -11.12
C LEU A 261 21.55 -5.12 -11.49
N THR A 262 21.68 -5.41 -12.79
CA THR A 262 22.38 -6.59 -13.35
C THR A 262 23.89 -6.42 -13.30
N ARG A 263 24.38 -5.37 -13.96
CA ARG A 263 25.80 -5.15 -14.21
C ARG A 263 26.37 -4.02 -13.35
N GLY A 264 25.52 -3.08 -12.94
CA GLY A 264 25.92 -1.94 -12.13
C GLY A 264 26.25 -2.29 -10.67
N ASN A 265 27.18 -1.54 -10.12
CA ASN A 265 27.40 -1.46 -8.68
C ASN A 265 26.66 -0.22 -8.16
N ILE A 266 25.44 -0.43 -7.65
CA ILE A 266 24.57 0.63 -7.13
C ILE A 266 25.08 1.29 -5.84
N GLY A 267 26.23 0.89 -5.31
CA GLY A 267 26.76 1.39 -4.03
C GLY A 267 26.63 0.38 -2.89
N SER A 268 27.22 0.72 -1.73
CA SER A 268 27.18 -0.14 -0.54
C SER A 268 25.92 0.12 0.28
N TRP A 269 25.39 -0.92 0.93
CA TRP A 269 24.24 -0.79 1.83
C TRP A 269 24.52 0.11 3.03
N GLN A 270 25.78 0.24 3.46
CA GLN A 270 26.16 1.14 4.56
C GLN A 270 25.99 2.60 4.16
N LEU A 271 26.46 2.99 2.95
CA LEU A 271 26.29 4.35 2.44
C LEU A 271 24.80 4.70 2.36
N TRP A 272 24.02 3.86 1.67
CA TRP A 272 22.59 4.11 1.50
C TRP A 272 21.83 4.03 2.81
N GLY A 273 22.20 3.11 3.71
CA GLY A 273 21.62 2.98 5.04
C GLY A 273 21.85 4.24 5.86
N THR A 274 23.08 4.73 5.95
CA THR A 274 23.38 5.99 6.66
C THR A 274 22.58 7.15 6.10
N MET A 275 22.54 7.33 4.78
CA MET A 275 21.73 8.39 4.17
C MET A 275 20.24 8.21 4.46
N ALA A 276 19.71 7.00 4.30
CA ALA A 276 18.30 6.71 4.54
C ALA A 276 17.90 7.02 5.98
N PHE A 277 18.65 6.52 6.96
CA PHE A 277 18.31 6.68 8.37
C PHE A 277 18.55 8.11 8.88
N VAL A 278 19.56 8.83 8.38
CA VAL A 278 19.76 10.25 8.71
C VAL A 278 18.59 11.10 8.19
N PHE A 279 18.23 10.96 6.91
CA PHE A 279 17.14 11.74 6.33
C PHE A 279 15.77 11.37 6.92
N LEU A 280 15.54 10.08 7.21
CA LEU A 280 14.34 9.63 7.91
C LEU A 280 14.28 10.17 9.34
N ALA A 281 15.38 10.14 10.08
CA ALA A 281 15.43 10.69 11.44
C ALA A 281 15.20 12.20 11.45
N LEU A 282 15.78 12.95 10.49
CA LEU A 282 15.52 14.37 10.32
C LEU A 282 14.05 14.64 9.96
N TYR A 283 13.47 13.85 9.04
CA TYR A 283 12.05 13.95 8.69
C TYR A 283 11.17 13.74 9.93
N VAL A 284 11.41 12.67 10.69
CA VAL A 284 10.67 12.35 11.92
C VAL A 284 10.85 13.45 12.96
N LEU A 285 12.08 13.94 13.17
CA LEU A 285 12.36 15.01 14.12
C LEU A 285 11.56 16.27 13.78
N LEU A 286 11.63 16.75 12.53
CA LEU A 286 10.86 17.91 12.08
C LEU A 286 9.35 17.67 12.22
N GLN A 287 8.90 16.47 11.86
CA GLN A 287 7.50 16.09 12.00
C GLN A 287 7.06 16.24 13.47
N TYR A 288 7.83 15.74 14.43
CA TYR A 288 7.48 15.81 15.86
C TYR A 288 7.60 17.20 16.46
N THR A 289 8.68 17.92 16.18
CA THR A 289 8.96 19.19 16.86
C THR A 289 8.14 20.34 16.31
N GLY A 290 7.71 20.30 15.03
CA GLY A 290 7.01 21.44 14.43
C GLY A 290 5.73 21.12 13.67
N CYS A 291 5.53 19.90 13.15
CA CYS A 291 4.30 19.57 12.40
C CYS A 291 3.22 18.94 13.28
N VAL A 292 3.55 17.96 14.11
CA VAL A 292 2.58 17.13 14.86
C VAL A 292 1.63 17.94 15.73
N PRO A 293 2.08 18.93 16.53
CA PRO A 293 1.16 19.75 17.31
C PRO A 293 0.14 20.49 16.43
N ALA A 294 0.60 21.09 15.33
CA ALA A 294 -0.26 21.79 14.38
C ALA A 294 -1.19 20.83 13.61
N ILE A 295 -0.70 19.65 13.23
CA ILE A 295 -1.50 18.59 12.60
C ILE A 295 -2.58 18.14 13.57
N GLU A 296 -2.27 17.92 14.84
CA GLU A 296 -3.26 17.48 15.83
C GLU A 296 -4.41 18.48 15.97
N GLU A 297 -4.12 19.78 16.09
CA GLU A 297 -5.15 20.81 16.12
C GLU A 297 -5.97 20.83 14.83
N MET A 298 -5.31 20.78 13.67
CA MET A 298 -6.00 20.72 12.38
C MET A 298 -6.87 19.47 12.24
N MET A 299 -6.43 18.33 12.77
CA MET A 299 -7.13 17.06 12.67
C MET A 299 -8.32 17.01 13.63
N LYS A 300 -8.21 17.61 14.82
CA LYS A 300 -9.36 17.85 15.71
C LYS A 300 -10.41 18.74 15.05
N VAL A 301 -9.98 19.84 14.42
CA VAL A 301 -10.87 20.71 13.64
C VAL A 301 -11.47 19.98 12.45
N ALA A 302 -10.70 19.16 11.73
CA ALA A 302 -11.19 18.37 10.60
C ALA A 302 -12.18 17.28 11.04
N GLU A 303 -11.92 16.59 12.15
CA GLU A 303 -12.83 15.60 12.74
C GLU A 303 -14.15 16.29 13.12
N HIS A 304 -14.10 17.38 13.89
CA HIS A 304 -15.28 18.16 14.26
C HIS A 304 -16.06 18.66 13.04
N ASN A 305 -15.37 19.29 12.08
CA ASN A 305 -16.00 19.84 10.88
C ASN A 305 -16.61 18.76 9.97
N ARG A 306 -16.24 17.49 10.14
CA ARG A 306 -16.88 16.39 9.43
C ARG A 306 -17.98 15.69 10.25
N LEU A 307 -18.04 15.91 11.55
CA LEU A 307 -19.08 15.34 12.41
C LEU A 307 -20.24 16.31 12.64
N PHE A 308 -19.97 17.61 12.68
CA PHE A 308 -20.95 18.62 13.08
C PHE A 308 -21.13 19.72 12.01
N ASP A 309 -22.31 20.32 12.00
CA ASP A 309 -22.64 21.43 11.08
C ASP A 309 -22.03 22.77 11.51
N ASN A 310 -21.80 22.98 12.81
CA ASN A 310 -21.14 24.16 13.34
C ASN A 310 -19.62 24.12 13.08
N LYS A 311 -19.21 24.53 11.88
CA LYS A 311 -17.81 24.46 11.46
C LYS A 311 -16.92 25.34 12.34
N MET A 312 -15.85 24.75 12.89
CA MET A 312 -14.75 25.46 13.50
C MET A 312 -13.82 26.05 12.44
N PRO A 313 -13.31 27.27 12.64
CA PRO A 313 -12.30 27.85 11.76
C PRO A 313 -11.00 27.05 11.82
N ARG A 314 -10.26 27.03 10.71
CA ARG A 314 -8.94 26.39 10.69
C ARG A 314 -7.97 27.18 11.56
N PRO A 315 -7.16 26.53 12.42
CA PRO A 315 -6.18 27.24 13.23
C PRO A 315 -5.14 27.92 12.32
N PRO A 316 -4.72 29.15 12.62
CA PRO A 316 -3.68 29.83 11.87
C PRO A 316 -2.36 29.07 12.03
N MET A 317 -1.59 28.95 10.95
CA MET A 317 -0.25 28.36 11.01
C MET A 317 0.81 29.43 11.22
N SER A 318 1.60 29.29 12.28
CA SER A 318 2.79 30.10 12.51
C SER A 318 3.82 29.92 11.38
N LEU A 319 4.69 30.92 11.17
CA LEU A 319 5.76 30.84 10.18
C LEU A 319 6.71 29.66 10.45
N SER A 320 7.05 29.38 11.71
CA SER A 320 7.92 28.25 12.07
C SER A 320 7.30 26.90 11.70
N THR A 321 5.98 26.73 11.90
CA THR A 321 5.24 25.56 11.47
C THR A 321 5.27 25.41 9.94
N GLN A 322 5.05 26.50 9.20
CA GLN A 322 5.11 26.49 7.73
C GLN A 322 6.50 26.09 7.21
N LEU A 323 7.56 26.64 7.80
CA LEU A 323 8.94 26.28 7.47
C LEU A 323 9.25 24.81 7.81
N THR A 324 8.70 24.29 8.90
CA THR A 324 8.86 22.87 9.27
C THR A 324 8.17 21.97 8.25
N PHE A 325 6.94 22.29 7.83
CA PHE A 325 6.26 21.57 6.76
C PHE A 325 7.08 21.58 5.46
N LEU A 326 7.62 22.73 5.06
CA LEU A 326 8.49 22.84 3.90
C LEU A 326 9.70 21.90 4.01
N GLY A 327 10.34 21.85 5.18
CA GLY A 327 11.41 20.91 5.47
C GLY A 327 10.98 19.45 5.32
N THR A 328 9.82 19.07 5.87
CA THR A 328 9.30 17.69 5.73
C THR A 328 8.98 17.33 4.28
N TYR A 329 8.44 18.26 3.49
CA TYR A 329 8.18 18.05 2.06
C TYR A 329 9.49 17.83 1.30
N LEU A 330 10.54 18.58 1.59
CA LEU A 330 11.85 18.38 0.96
C LEU A 330 12.46 17.02 1.32
N LEU A 331 12.38 16.62 2.59
CA LEU A 331 13.02 15.39 3.11
C LEU A 331 12.30 14.11 2.71
N GLU A 332 10.97 14.13 2.53
CA GLU A 332 10.17 12.93 2.26
C GLU A 332 10.66 12.16 1.00
N PRO A 333 10.82 12.78 -0.19
CA PRO A 333 11.30 12.07 -1.37
C PRO A 333 12.76 11.61 -1.26
N LEU A 334 13.61 12.38 -0.56
CA LEU A 334 15.00 12.02 -0.28
C LEU A 334 15.08 10.75 0.57
N ALA A 335 14.34 10.71 1.69
CA ALA A 335 14.24 9.54 2.56
C ALA A 335 13.70 8.33 1.79
N CYS A 336 12.66 8.52 0.97
CA CYS A 336 12.07 7.46 0.13
C CYS A 336 13.10 6.82 -0.81
N ILE A 337 13.85 7.62 -1.56
CA ILE A 337 14.82 7.11 -2.55
C ILE A 337 16.02 6.49 -1.85
N PHE A 338 16.52 7.06 -0.75
CA PHE A 338 17.62 6.44 -0.01
C PHE A 338 17.20 5.13 0.66
N LEU A 339 15.98 5.04 1.19
CA LEU A 339 15.41 3.78 1.69
C LEU A 339 15.30 2.73 0.56
N LEU A 340 14.82 3.11 -0.62
CA LEU A 340 14.79 2.23 -1.79
C LEU A 340 16.19 1.69 -2.10
N MET A 341 17.19 2.55 -2.19
CA MET A 341 18.57 2.14 -2.50
C MET A 341 19.19 1.29 -1.39
N PHE A 342 18.87 1.59 -0.13
CA PHE A 342 19.23 0.76 1.01
C PHE A 342 18.62 -0.63 0.86
N PHE A 343 17.30 -0.76 0.65
CA PHE A 343 16.66 -2.07 0.48
C PHE A 343 17.23 -2.86 -0.69
N LEU A 344 17.48 -2.21 -1.84
CA LEU A 344 18.08 -2.84 -3.01
C LEU A 344 19.48 -3.38 -2.72
N SER A 345 20.36 -2.54 -2.17
CA SER A 345 21.75 -2.93 -1.89
C SER A 345 21.88 -3.90 -0.72
N PHE A 346 21.05 -3.75 0.32
CA PHE A 346 20.98 -4.64 1.47
C PHE A 346 20.46 -6.03 1.08
N ALA A 347 19.32 -6.10 0.37
CA ALA A 347 18.79 -7.38 -0.07
C ALA A 347 19.69 -8.06 -1.11
N LYS A 348 20.33 -7.29 -2.01
CA LYS A 348 21.32 -7.86 -2.95
C LYS A 348 22.50 -8.50 -2.21
N ARG A 349 22.93 -7.96 -1.07
CA ARG A 349 24.03 -8.51 -0.26
C ARG A 349 23.59 -9.69 0.61
N PHE A 350 22.48 -9.56 1.32
CA PHE A 350 22.10 -10.49 2.40
C PHE A 350 20.94 -11.44 2.02
N PHE A 351 20.11 -11.05 1.07
CA PHE A 351 18.88 -11.76 0.71
C PHE A 351 18.83 -12.11 -0.79
N ASN A 352 19.96 -12.40 -1.42
CA ASN A 352 20.03 -12.78 -2.83
C ASN A 352 20.09 -14.31 -3.07
N LYS A 353 19.62 -15.09 -2.10
CA LYS A 353 19.52 -16.55 -2.22
C LYS A 353 18.05 -16.97 -2.20
N PRO A 354 17.62 -17.87 -3.10
CA PRO A 354 16.27 -18.39 -3.06
C PRO A 354 16.13 -19.26 -1.83
N ASN A 355 15.01 -19.11 -1.12
CA ASN A 355 14.61 -20.04 -0.07
C ASN A 355 13.14 -20.42 -0.28
N ALA A 356 12.72 -21.55 0.29
CA ALA A 356 11.37 -22.09 0.09
C ALA A 356 10.30 -21.10 0.58
N ILE A 357 10.52 -20.49 1.75
CA ILE A 357 9.60 -19.55 2.39
C ILE A 357 9.38 -18.32 1.52
N THR A 358 10.44 -17.66 1.07
CA THR A 358 10.34 -16.44 0.28
C THR A 358 9.81 -16.71 -1.12
N THR A 359 10.12 -17.87 -1.69
CA THR A 359 9.53 -18.31 -2.97
C THR A 359 8.02 -18.51 -2.83
N PHE A 360 7.58 -19.16 -1.76
CA PHE A 360 6.17 -19.34 -1.41
C PHE A 360 5.48 -17.98 -1.19
N CYS A 361 6.02 -17.15 -0.32
CA CYS A 361 5.52 -15.80 -0.05
C CYS A 361 5.44 -14.95 -1.34
N SER A 362 6.47 -15.02 -2.19
CA SER A 362 6.55 -14.31 -3.48
C SER A 362 5.43 -14.73 -4.44
N LYS A 363 5.12 -16.02 -4.49
CA LYS A 363 4.04 -16.57 -5.31
C LYS A 363 2.66 -16.04 -4.87
N HIS A 364 2.47 -15.84 -3.57
CA HIS A 364 1.19 -15.47 -2.98
C HIS A 364 1.05 -13.98 -2.62
N SER A 365 2.11 -13.18 -2.74
CA SER A 365 2.17 -11.79 -2.24
C SER A 365 1.06 -10.89 -2.81
N ILE A 366 0.72 -11.03 -4.09
CA ILE A 366 -0.30 -10.19 -4.72
C ILE A 366 -1.71 -10.49 -4.17
N ASN A 367 -2.00 -11.76 -3.89
CA ASN A 367 -3.28 -12.16 -3.32
C ASN A 367 -3.38 -11.69 -1.87
N VAL A 368 -2.30 -11.81 -1.09
CA VAL A 368 -2.21 -11.25 0.27
C VAL A 368 -2.47 -9.74 0.23
N TYR A 369 -1.84 -9.02 -0.69
CA TYR A 369 -2.09 -7.59 -0.87
C TYR A 369 -3.58 -7.28 -1.11
N VAL A 370 -4.27 -8.06 -1.95
CA VAL A 370 -5.70 -7.82 -2.22
C VAL A 370 -6.57 -8.12 -1.00
N ILE A 371 -6.35 -9.26 -0.34
CA ILE A 371 -7.32 -9.77 0.66
C ILE A 371 -7.08 -9.28 2.09
N HIS A 372 -5.87 -8.83 2.45
CA HIS A 372 -5.50 -8.61 3.86
C HIS A 372 -6.31 -7.56 4.59
N LEU A 373 -6.90 -6.57 3.90
CA LEU A 373 -7.64 -5.52 4.58
C LEU A 373 -8.90 -6.08 5.28
N ILE A 374 -9.48 -7.16 4.74
CA ILE A 374 -10.64 -7.85 5.33
C ILE A 374 -10.30 -8.36 6.74
N PRO A 375 -9.33 -9.28 6.92
CA PRO A 375 -8.97 -9.74 8.25
C PRO A 375 -8.41 -8.66 9.17
N VAL A 376 -7.72 -7.65 8.63
CA VAL A 376 -7.30 -6.49 9.43
C VAL A 376 -8.51 -5.82 10.07
N PHE A 377 -9.51 -5.40 9.30
CA PHE A 377 -10.68 -4.73 9.89
C PHE A 377 -11.49 -5.61 10.84
N ILE A 378 -11.70 -6.87 10.48
CA ILE A 378 -12.45 -7.81 11.32
C ILE A 378 -11.75 -8.02 12.66
N LEU A 379 -10.43 -8.24 12.66
CA LEU A 379 -9.67 -8.42 13.90
C LEU A 379 -9.50 -7.12 14.68
N GLN A 380 -9.30 -5.97 14.02
CA GLN A 380 -9.28 -4.67 14.71
C GLN A 380 -10.59 -4.43 15.47
N PHE A 381 -11.73 -4.71 14.84
CA PHE A 381 -13.04 -4.62 15.50
C PHE A 381 -13.18 -5.65 16.64
N THR A 382 -12.70 -6.89 16.43
CA THR A 382 -12.70 -7.96 17.46
C THR A 382 -11.87 -7.57 18.69
N PHE A 383 -10.67 -7.03 18.48
CA PHE A 383 -9.72 -6.69 19.53
C PHE A 383 -9.94 -5.32 20.16
N MET A 384 -10.89 -4.52 19.67
CA MET A 384 -11.14 -3.15 20.14
C MET A 384 -11.31 -3.12 21.67
N ASN A 385 -12.19 -3.95 22.22
CA ASN A 385 -12.54 -3.98 23.64
C ASN A 385 -11.80 -5.06 24.45
N VAL A 386 -10.78 -5.70 23.87
CA VAL A 386 -10.00 -6.71 24.58
C VAL A 386 -8.96 -5.99 25.47
N PRO A 387 -8.93 -6.22 26.80
CA PRO A 387 -8.10 -5.49 27.75
C PRO A 387 -6.64 -5.97 27.74
N ILE A 388 -5.99 -5.89 26.57
CA ILE A 388 -4.57 -6.20 26.38
C ILE A 388 -3.85 -5.00 25.77
N THR A 389 -2.53 -4.94 25.95
CA THR A 389 -1.73 -3.80 25.48
C THR A 389 -1.78 -3.67 23.94
N PRO A 390 -1.68 -2.44 23.39
CA PRO A 390 -1.69 -2.22 21.93
C PRO A 390 -0.60 -3.03 21.19
N ILE A 391 0.60 -3.15 21.77
CA ILE A 391 1.68 -3.96 21.20
C ILE A 391 1.25 -5.42 21.07
N MET A 392 0.60 -5.99 22.09
CA MET A 392 0.09 -7.36 22.03
C MET A 392 -1.00 -7.51 20.96
N LYS A 393 -1.92 -6.54 20.85
CA LYS A 393 -2.93 -6.52 19.77
C LYS A 393 -2.25 -6.53 18.39
N ILE A 394 -1.23 -5.69 18.16
CA ILE A 394 -0.48 -5.62 16.89
C ILE A 394 0.19 -6.95 16.58
N VAL A 395 0.88 -7.56 17.56
CA VAL A 395 1.60 -8.84 17.39
C VAL A 395 0.61 -9.97 17.06
N LEU A 396 -0.46 -10.10 17.84
CA LEU A 396 -1.48 -11.12 17.62
C LEU A 396 -2.16 -10.97 16.25
N MET A 397 -2.58 -9.75 15.89
CA MET A 397 -3.15 -9.49 14.56
C MET A 397 -2.16 -9.83 13.46
N THR A 398 -0.87 -9.48 13.59
CA THR A 398 0.13 -9.79 12.57
C THR A 398 0.31 -11.31 12.41
N ILE A 399 0.42 -12.04 13.53
CA ILE A 399 0.57 -13.50 13.56
C ILE A 399 -0.67 -14.21 12.97
N ILE A 400 -1.87 -13.64 13.11
CA ILE A 400 -3.09 -14.25 12.56
C ILE A 400 -3.28 -13.88 11.09
N VAL A 401 -3.23 -12.58 10.75
CA VAL A 401 -3.56 -12.06 9.41
C VAL A 401 -2.62 -12.63 8.35
N VAL A 402 -1.31 -12.59 8.57
CA VAL A 402 -0.33 -12.95 7.52
C VAL A 402 -0.45 -14.43 7.12
N PRO A 403 -0.44 -15.40 8.06
CA PRO A 403 -0.64 -16.81 7.72
C PRO A 403 -2.05 -17.10 7.18
N ALA A 404 -3.10 -16.48 7.73
CA ALA A 404 -4.47 -16.67 7.23
C ALA A 404 -4.58 -16.26 5.75
N CYS A 405 -4.05 -15.09 5.38
CA CYS A 405 -4.04 -14.63 3.99
C CYS A 405 -3.17 -15.54 3.09
N LEU A 406 -2.02 -16.01 3.57
CA LEU A 406 -1.15 -16.89 2.81
C LEU A 406 -1.82 -18.23 2.54
N TRP A 407 -2.45 -18.84 3.54
CA TRP A 407 -3.14 -20.11 3.40
C TRP A 407 -4.37 -19.99 2.50
N LEU A 408 -5.19 -18.95 2.69
CA LEU A 408 -6.35 -18.70 1.84
C LEU A 408 -5.95 -18.46 0.37
N SER A 409 -4.85 -17.75 0.16
CA SER A 409 -4.24 -17.60 -1.15
C SER A 409 -3.77 -18.94 -1.73
N HIS A 410 -3.10 -19.75 -0.93
CA HIS A 410 -2.54 -21.03 -1.34
C HIS A 410 -3.60 -22.06 -1.71
N ARG A 411 -4.67 -22.17 -0.92
CA ARG A 411 -5.68 -23.22 -1.07
C ARG A 411 -6.89 -22.83 -1.92
N LEU A 412 -7.26 -21.55 -1.93
CA LEU A 412 -8.49 -21.10 -2.60
C LEU A 412 -8.19 -20.16 -3.76
N VAL A 413 -7.60 -18.99 -3.47
CA VAL A 413 -7.51 -17.89 -4.45
C VAL A 413 -6.59 -18.20 -5.64
N TYR A 414 -5.39 -18.73 -5.36
CA TYR A 414 -4.40 -19.02 -6.39
C TYR A 414 -4.75 -20.22 -7.28
N PRO A 415 -5.10 -21.41 -6.74
CA PRO A 415 -5.41 -22.58 -7.57
C PRO A 415 -6.79 -22.50 -8.22
N TYR A 416 -7.77 -21.87 -7.56
CA TYR A 416 -9.18 -21.89 -7.98
C TYR A 416 -9.81 -20.49 -8.00
N PRO A 417 -9.28 -19.52 -8.78
CA PRO A 417 -9.72 -18.13 -8.73
C PRO A 417 -11.22 -17.95 -9.01
N LYS A 418 -11.80 -18.74 -9.93
CA LYS A 418 -13.25 -18.68 -10.23
C LYS A 418 -14.11 -19.14 -9.05
N ILE A 419 -13.70 -20.23 -8.39
CA ILE A 419 -14.40 -20.76 -7.20
C ILE A 419 -14.25 -19.76 -6.04
N ALA A 420 -13.07 -19.17 -5.87
CA ALA A 420 -12.86 -18.13 -4.87
C ALA A 420 -13.79 -16.93 -5.07
N ILE A 421 -13.92 -16.44 -6.30
CA ILE A 421 -14.85 -15.35 -6.64
C ILE A 421 -16.29 -15.75 -6.32
N ALA A 422 -16.72 -16.94 -6.78
CA ALA A 422 -18.07 -17.43 -6.52
C ALA A 422 -18.36 -17.55 -5.01
N PHE A 423 -17.40 -18.06 -4.23
CA PHE A 423 -17.49 -18.17 -2.78
C PHE A 423 -17.67 -16.81 -2.10
N PHE A 424 -16.83 -15.81 -2.40
CA PHE A 424 -16.94 -14.49 -1.78
C PHE A 424 -18.19 -13.72 -2.22
N VAL A 425 -18.62 -13.87 -3.48
CA VAL A 425 -19.89 -13.30 -3.96
C VAL A 425 -21.07 -13.95 -3.25
N ALA A 426 -21.11 -15.28 -3.14
CA ALA A 426 -22.17 -15.98 -2.42
C ALA A 426 -22.23 -15.57 -0.94
N LEU A 427 -21.06 -15.47 -0.29
CA LEU A 427 -20.97 -15.00 1.09
C LEU A 427 -21.50 -13.56 1.25
N LYS A 428 -21.17 -12.68 0.30
CA LYS A 428 -21.66 -11.30 0.25
C LYS A 428 -23.18 -11.22 0.05
N LEU A 429 -23.75 -12.06 -0.82
CA LEU A 429 -25.18 -12.12 -1.05
C LEU A 429 -25.93 -12.64 0.19
N ALA A 430 -25.41 -13.68 0.85
CA ALA A 430 -25.95 -14.15 2.13
C ALA A 430 -25.90 -13.05 3.20
N ALA A 431 -24.84 -12.26 3.22
CA ALA A 431 -24.71 -11.11 4.12
C ALA A 431 -25.74 -9.99 3.87
N PHE A 432 -26.23 -9.81 2.64
CA PHE A 432 -27.33 -8.86 2.40
C PHE A 432 -28.64 -9.30 3.03
N ALA A 433 -28.91 -10.61 3.01
CA ALA A 433 -30.11 -11.17 3.64
C ALA A 433 -29.99 -11.22 5.17
N ALA A 434 -28.83 -11.62 5.69
CA ALA A 434 -28.62 -11.86 7.13
C ALA A 434 -28.01 -10.68 7.90
N GLY A 435 -27.62 -9.61 7.21
CA GLY A 435 -27.01 -8.41 7.79
C GLY A 435 -25.51 -8.53 8.10
N PHE A 436 -24.92 -7.42 8.56
CA PHE A 436 -23.48 -7.32 8.79
C PHE A 436 -23.00 -8.23 9.93
N THR A 437 -23.81 -8.47 10.95
CA THR A 437 -23.43 -9.34 12.08
C THR A 437 -23.11 -10.76 11.61
N PHE A 438 -23.96 -11.33 10.74
CA PHE A 438 -23.68 -12.61 10.09
C PHE A 438 -22.37 -12.53 9.30
N TYR A 439 -22.21 -11.50 8.47
CA TYR A 439 -21.01 -11.38 7.63
C TYR A 439 -19.73 -11.30 8.45
N TYR A 440 -19.75 -10.51 9.51
CA TYR A 440 -18.65 -10.37 10.46
C TYR A 440 -18.24 -11.74 11.04
N TYR A 441 -19.18 -12.52 11.58
CA TYR A 441 -18.87 -13.82 12.16
C TYR A 441 -18.45 -14.86 11.11
N ALA A 442 -19.02 -14.82 9.91
CA ALA A 442 -18.61 -15.68 8.81
C ALA A 442 -17.17 -15.38 8.36
N LEU A 443 -16.82 -14.09 8.23
CA LEU A 443 -15.45 -13.66 7.94
C LEU A 443 -14.50 -14.01 9.08
N LEU A 444 -14.88 -13.78 10.34
CA LEU A 444 -14.08 -14.15 11.51
C LEU A 444 -13.78 -15.66 11.53
N SER A 445 -14.79 -16.48 11.26
CA SER A 445 -14.66 -17.94 11.15
C SER A 445 -13.70 -18.32 10.02
N LEU A 446 -13.84 -17.70 8.83
CA LEU A 446 -12.95 -17.94 7.70
C LEU A 446 -11.49 -17.59 8.02
N ILE A 447 -11.26 -16.52 8.79
CA ILE A 447 -9.93 -16.09 9.22
C ILE A 447 -9.29 -17.14 10.12
N PHE A 448 -10.02 -17.60 11.14
CA PHE A 448 -9.50 -18.61 12.07
C PHE A 448 -9.31 -19.97 11.40
N ILE A 449 -10.23 -20.42 10.55
CA ILE A 449 -10.05 -21.63 9.74
C ILE A 449 -8.78 -21.53 8.90
N SER A 450 -8.56 -20.38 8.25
CA SER A 450 -7.37 -20.16 7.42
C SER A 450 -6.09 -20.13 8.25
N PHE A 451 -6.11 -19.51 9.43
CA PHE A 451 -4.97 -19.47 10.35
C PHE A 451 -4.63 -20.88 10.87
N VAL A 452 -5.62 -21.63 11.35
CA VAL A 452 -5.44 -23.02 11.81
C VAL A 452 -4.92 -23.91 10.67
N GLY A 453 -5.45 -23.74 9.46
CA GLY A 453 -4.93 -24.42 8.26
C GLY A 453 -3.46 -24.10 7.99
N ALA A 454 -3.05 -22.84 8.14
CA ALA A 454 -1.65 -22.42 8.00
C ALA A 454 -0.73 -23.07 9.05
N VAL A 455 -1.18 -23.11 10.31
CA VAL A 455 -0.45 -23.74 11.42
C VAL A 455 -0.32 -25.25 11.18
N TYR A 456 -1.40 -25.91 10.78
CA TYR A 456 -1.40 -27.34 10.46
C TYR A 456 -0.42 -27.68 9.34
N GLU A 457 -0.42 -26.93 8.24
CA GLU A 457 0.52 -27.16 7.13
C GLU A 457 1.98 -26.92 7.53
N SER A 458 2.23 -25.90 8.36
CA SER A 458 3.56 -25.60 8.88
C SER A 458 4.07 -26.73 9.77
N ALA A 459 3.23 -27.23 10.69
CA ALA A 459 3.55 -28.36 11.55
C ALA A 459 3.83 -29.63 10.73
N ARG A 460 2.97 -29.94 9.74
CA ARG A 460 3.15 -31.07 8.83
C ARG A 460 4.47 -30.98 8.05
N PHE A 461 4.83 -29.78 7.58
CA PHE A 461 6.09 -29.55 6.89
C PHE A 461 7.30 -29.79 7.81
N MET A 462 7.26 -29.33 9.06
CA MET A 462 8.33 -29.56 10.03
C MET A 462 8.52 -31.04 10.36
N VAL A 463 7.42 -31.80 10.48
CA VAL A 463 7.46 -33.25 10.70
C VAL A 463 8.07 -33.96 9.49
N ALA A 464 7.59 -33.67 8.27
CA ALA A 464 8.13 -34.27 7.04
C ALA A 464 9.64 -34.00 6.88
N GLN A 465 10.10 -32.78 7.23
CA GLN A 465 11.52 -32.44 7.18
C GLN A 465 12.34 -33.24 8.21
N LYS A 466 11.81 -33.47 9.41
CA LYS A 466 12.46 -34.29 10.45
C LYS A 466 12.59 -35.75 10.01
N ASP A 467 11.59 -36.27 9.30
CA ASP A 467 11.55 -37.67 8.85
C ASP A 467 12.33 -37.91 7.54
N GLY A 468 13.02 -36.89 7.01
CA GLY A 468 13.73 -36.98 5.72
C GLY A 468 12.82 -37.16 4.51
N LEU A 469 11.50 -36.99 4.69
CA LEU A 469 10.53 -37.06 3.60
C LEU A 469 10.64 -35.79 2.76
N LYS A 470 10.74 -35.97 1.43
CA LYS A 470 10.65 -34.83 0.52
C LYS A 470 9.25 -34.22 0.63
N PRO A 471 9.13 -32.93 0.94
CA PRO A 471 7.82 -32.28 0.99
C PRO A 471 7.18 -32.33 -0.41
N ALA A 472 5.89 -32.68 -0.44
CA ALA A 472 5.04 -32.74 -1.63
C ALA A 472 4.58 -31.36 -2.11
#